data_AF-A0A378MMQ6-F1
#
_entry.id   AF-A0A378MMQ6-F1
#
_cell.length_a   1.000
_cell.length_b   1.000
_cell.length_c   1.000
_cell.angle_alpha   90.00
_cell.angle_beta   90.00
_cell.angle_gamma   90.00
#
_symmetry.space_group_name_H-M   'P 1'
#
loop_
_entity.id
_entity.type
_entity.pdbx_description
1 polymer ?
#
loop_
_entity_poly.entity_id
_entity_poly.type
_entity_poly.pdbx_seq_one_letter_code
_entity_poly.pdbx_strand_id
1 'polypeptide(L)'
;MGAIFIIIGLLFDMMATSIPIVVIGSVMVALGFGLFNSSDAALVMRILPNMDNAGKDVGIMASANNLQGVLIPMLAPMLLGIGSWYAFFGGVSIFVILGIIILYTIPEDPRYKASLEEQTIKEVIVK
;
A
#
# COMPACT_ATOMS: atom_id res chain seq x y z
N MET A 1 -6.17 5.10 -5.28
CA MET A 1 -7.48 5.49 -4.71
C MET A 1 -7.60 5.17 -3.22
N GLY A 2 -7.35 3.93 -2.77
CA GLY A 2 -7.46 3.57 -1.34
C GLY A 2 -6.63 4.43 -0.39
N ALA A 3 -5.41 4.84 -0.78
CA ALA A 3 -4.55 5.68 0.03
C ALA A 3 -5.14 7.08 0.37
N ILE A 4 -6.00 7.63 -0.49
CA ILE A 4 -6.64 8.94 -0.23
C ILE A 4 -7.64 8.82 0.93
N PHE A 5 -8.42 7.74 0.97
CA PHE A 5 -9.36 7.47 2.07
C PHE A 5 -8.62 7.26 3.40
N ILE A 6 -7.45 6.63 3.36
CA ILE A 6 -6.60 6.45 4.55
C ILE A 6 -6.11 7.81 5.08
N ILE A 7 -5.61 8.69 4.20
CA ILE A 7 -5.15 10.04 4.59
C ILE A 7 -6.31 10.83 5.23
N ILE A 8 -7.49 10.80 4.61
CA ILE A 8 -8.66 11.50 5.16
C ILE A 8 -9.02 10.95 6.55
N GLY A 9 -9.07 9.63 6.72
CA GLY A 9 -9.35 9.02 8.02
C GLY A 9 -8.33 9.40 9.09
N LEU A 10 -7.03 9.41 8.75
CA LEU A 10 -5.97 9.82 9.68
C LEU A 10 -6.06 11.30 10.07
N LEU A 11 -6.50 12.18 9.17
CA LEU A 11 -6.73 13.60 9.49
C LEU A 11 -7.91 13.78 10.45
N PHE A 12 -8.95 12.96 10.34
CA PHE A 12 -10.06 12.94 11.30
C PHE A 12 -9.59 12.46 12.68
N ASP A 13 -8.81 11.38 12.72
CA ASP A 13 -8.24 10.85 13.98
C ASP A 13 -7.27 11.84 14.62
N MET A 14 -6.54 12.62 13.82
CA MET A 14 -5.63 13.66 14.31
C MET A 14 -6.36 14.77 15.10
N MET A 15 -7.59 15.13 14.70
CA MET A 15 -8.41 16.14 15.37
C MET A 15 -9.42 15.55 16.37
N ALA A 16 -9.34 14.24 16.63
CA ALA A 16 -10.34 13.55 17.40
C ALA A 16 -10.30 13.97 18.89
N THR A 17 -11.26 14.81 19.27
CA THR A 17 -11.48 15.23 20.66
C THR A 17 -12.53 14.37 21.37
N SER A 18 -13.21 13.48 20.62
CA SER A 18 -14.29 12.63 21.13
C SER A 18 -14.31 11.25 20.45
N ILE A 19 -14.82 10.24 21.17
CA ILE A 19 -14.92 8.84 20.68
C ILE A 19 -15.67 8.73 19.33
N PRO A 20 -16.79 9.44 19.08
CA PRO A 20 -17.48 9.35 17.80
C PRO A 20 -16.61 9.77 16.59
N ILE A 21 -15.71 10.74 16.76
CA ILE A 21 -14.83 11.20 15.68
C ILE A 21 -13.80 10.12 15.33
N VAL A 22 -13.24 9.45 16.34
CA VAL A 22 -12.31 8.32 16.14
C VAL A 22 -12.99 7.17 15.39
N VAL A 23 -14.26 6.89 15.70
CA VAL A 23 -15.01 5.82 15.02
C VAL A 23 -15.19 6.14 13.54
N ILE A 24 -15.52 7.39 13.20
CA ILE A 24 -15.66 7.82 11.80
C ILE A 24 -14.30 7.74 11.08
N GLY A 25 -13.22 8.20 11.71
CA GLY A 25 -11.86 8.10 11.17
C GLY A 25 -11.46 6.64 10.91
N SER A 26 -11.66 5.76 11.89
CA SER A 26 -11.38 4.33 11.82
C SER A 26 -12.15 3.63 10.70
N VAL A 27 -13.42 3.99 10.49
CA VAL A 27 -14.23 3.45 9.37
C VAL A 27 -13.64 3.87 8.02
N MET A 28 -13.22 5.13 7.88
CA MET A 28 -12.59 5.63 6.66
C MET A 28 -11.25 4.95 6.38
N VAL A 29 -10.42 4.78 7.42
CA VAL A 29 -9.15 4.04 7.32
C VAL A 29 -9.39 2.59 6.92
N ALA A 30 -10.37 1.91 7.55
CA ALA A 30 -10.71 0.52 7.22
C ALA A 30 -11.20 0.36 5.78
N LEU A 31 -12.03 1.28 5.28
CA LEU A 31 -12.47 1.30 3.88
C LEU A 31 -11.30 1.52 2.92
N GLY A 32 -10.43 2.49 3.20
CA GLY A 32 -9.25 2.76 2.40
C GLY A 32 -8.28 1.59 2.37
N PHE A 33 -8.09 0.92 3.51
CA PHE A 33 -7.26 -0.28 3.65
C PHE A 33 -7.83 -1.47 2.87
N GLY A 34 -9.15 -1.67 2.90
CA GLY A 34 -9.83 -2.70 2.10
C GLY A 34 -9.65 -2.48 0.60
N LEU A 35 -9.82 -1.23 0.13
CA LEU A 35 -9.59 -0.86 -1.27
C LEU A 35 -8.14 -1.07 -1.70
N PHE A 36 -7.18 -0.74 -0.83
CA PHE A 36 -5.76 -0.92 -1.11
C PHE A 36 -5.39 -2.41 -1.23
N ASN A 37 -5.73 -3.23 -0.23
CA ASN A 37 -5.41 -4.66 -0.24
C ASN A 37 -6.05 -5.42 -1.40
N SER A 38 -7.29 -5.07 -1.77
CA SER A 38 -7.95 -5.70 -2.91
C SER A 38 -7.22 -5.40 -4.22
N SER A 39 -6.71 -4.18 -4.39
CA SER A 39 -5.95 -3.81 -5.59
C SER A 39 -4.55 -4.42 -5.62
N ASP A 40 -3.86 -4.46 -4.47
CA ASP A 40 -2.51 -5.01 -4.35
C ASP A 40 -2.49 -6.51 -4.65
N ALA A 41 -3.37 -7.28 -4.00
CA ALA A 41 -3.48 -8.72 -4.25
C ALA A 41 -3.84 -9.04 -5.71
N ALA A 42 -4.71 -8.23 -6.33
CA ALA A 42 -5.08 -8.40 -7.74
C ALA A 42 -3.94 -8.09 -8.70
N LEU A 43 -3.12 -7.07 -8.40
CA LEU A 43 -1.91 -6.77 -9.16
C LEU A 43 -0.93 -7.94 -9.06
N VAL A 44 -0.59 -8.38 -7.85
CA VAL A 44 0.37 -9.47 -7.60
C VAL A 44 0.01 -10.74 -8.37
N MET A 45 -1.28 -11.11 -8.39
CA MET A 45 -1.74 -12.27 -9.16
C MET A 45 -1.63 -12.07 -10.68
N ARG A 46 -1.79 -10.84 -11.19
CA ARG A 46 -1.64 -10.52 -12.62
C ARG A 46 -0.18 -10.47 -13.08
N ILE A 47 0.74 -10.04 -12.22
CA ILE A 47 2.19 -10.00 -12.51
C ILE A 47 2.91 -11.31 -12.22
N LEU A 48 2.22 -12.41 -11.91
CA LEU A 48 2.84 -13.72 -11.72
C LEU A 48 3.05 -14.40 -13.10
N PRO A 49 4.25 -14.36 -13.71
CA PRO A 49 4.44 -14.73 -15.12
C PRO A 49 4.98 -16.15 -15.29
N ASN A 50 5.50 -16.78 -14.22
CA ASN A 50 6.10 -18.12 -14.24
C ASN A 50 6.10 -18.76 -12.85
N MET A 51 5.67 -20.02 -12.76
CA MET A 51 5.57 -20.76 -11.48
C MET A 51 6.92 -21.01 -10.79
N ASP A 52 8.04 -20.99 -11.53
CA ASP A 52 9.37 -21.29 -10.99
C ASP A 52 9.91 -20.21 -10.01
N ASN A 53 9.55 -18.93 -10.20
CA ASN A 53 9.97 -17.83 -9.32
C ASN A 53 8.82 -17.26 -8.47
N ALA A 54 7.58 -17.70 -8.68
CA ALA A 54 6.40 -17.22 -7.96
C ALA A 54 6.55 -17.29 -6.44
N GLY A 55 7.11 -18.39 -5.91
CA GLY A 55 7.32 -18.56 -4.47
C GLY A 55 8.32 -17.55 -3.89
N LYS A 56 9.34 -17.15 -4.66
CA LYS A 56 10.34 -16.16 -4.25
C LYS A 56 9.72 -14.76 -4.18
N ASP A 57 8.97 -14.37 -5.20
CA ASP A 57 8.37 -13.04 -5.28
C ASP A 57 7.26 -12.85 -4.22
N VAL A 58 6.42 -13.88 -4.03
CA VAL A 58 5.41 -13.92 -2.96
C VAL A 58 6.08 -13.91 -1.57
N GLY A 59 7.21 -14.61 -1.40
CA GLY A 59 7.99 -14.59 -0.15
C GLY A 59 8.60 -13.23 0.19
N ILE A 60 9.07 -12.48 -0.82
CA ILE A 60 9.58 -11.11 -0.65
C ILE A 60 8.44 -10.17 -0.23
N MET A 61 7.27 -10.27 -0.87
CA MET A 61 6.09 -9.48 -0.49
C MET A 61 5.62 -9.79 0.93
N ALA A 62 5.59 -11.06 1.31
CA ALA A 62 5.27 -11.45 2.68
C ALA A 62 6.27 -10.86 3.69
N SER A 63 7.56 -10.81 3.34
CA SER A 63 8.60 -10.21 4.19
C SER A 63 8.40 -8.69 4.35
N ALA A 64 8.05 -7.98 3.27
CA ALA A 64 7.69 -6.57 3.33
C ALA A 64 6.43 -6.34 4.20
N ASN A 65 5.43 -7.22 4.08
CA ASN A 65 4.21 -7.15 4.87
C ASN A 65 4.44 -7.43 6.37
N ASN A 66 5.41 -8.26 6.73
CA ASN A 66 5.81 -8.44 8.12
C ASN A 66 6.61 -7.23 8.63
N LEU A 67 7.48 -6.66 7.79
CA LEU A 67 8.25 -5.48 8.14
C LEU A 67 7.36 -4.30 8.49
N GLN A 68 6.34 -3.98 7.68
CA GLN A 68 5.38 -2.92 8.01
C GLN A 68 4.67 -3.17 9.36
N GLY A 69 4.32 -4.43 9.63
CA GLY A 69 3.59 -4.83 10.85
C GLY A 69 4.40 -4.64 12.12
N VAL A 70 5.72 -4.68 12.03
CA VAL A 70 6.63 -4.43 13.16
C VAL A 70 7.10 -2.98 13.20
N LEU A 71 7.33 -2.36 12.05
CA LEU A 71 7.88 -1.02 11.95
C LEU A 71 6.95 0.03 12.58
N ILE A 72 5.64 -0.04 12.31
CA ILE A 72 4.67 0.95 12.81
C ILE A 72 4.53 0.89 14.34
N PRO A 73 4.27 -0.28 14.98
CA PRO A 73 4.19 -0.37 16.44
C PRO A 73 5.50 0.01 17.14
N MET A 74 6.65 -0.24 16.50
CA MET A 74 7.95 0.10 17.06
C MET A 74 8.19 1.62 17.07
N LEU A 75 7.72 2.34 16.04
CA LEU A 75 7.80 3.80 15.96
C LEU A 75 6.71 4.52 16.77
N ALA A 76 5.58 3.86 17.04
CA ALA A 76 4.45 4.44 17.76
C ALA A 76 4.82 5.09 19.12
N PRO A 77 5.52 4.43 20.05
CA PRO A 77 5.87 5.05 21.33
C PRO A 77 6.84 6.24 21.16
N MET A 78 7.73 6.20 20.17
CA MET A 78 8.64 7.33 19.88
C MET A 78 7.87 8.55 19.40
N LEU A 79 6.94 8.37 18.46
CA LEU A 79 6.11 9.45 17.92
C LEU A 79 5.15 10.03 18.97
N LEU A 80 4.55 9.16 19.78
CA LEU A 80 3.68 9.58 20.89
C LEU A 80 4.45 10.35 21.96
N GLY A 81 5.71 9.97 22.23
CA GLY A 81 6.57 10.64 23.21
C GLY A 81 6.99 12.05 22.82
N ILE A 82 7.01 12.40 21.52
CA ILE A 82 7.46 13.71 21.03
C ILE A 82 6.31 14.73 20.94
N GLY A 83 5.12 14.32 20.47
CA GLY A 83 4.08 15.29 20.12
C GLY A 83 2.65 14.79 20.24
N SER A 84 2.40 13.84 21.14
CA SER A 84 1.06 13.31 21.43
C SER A 84 0.40 12.70 20.17
N TRP A 85 -0.92 12.61 20.15
CA TRP A 85 -1.70 12.01 19.06
C TRP A 85 -1.55 12.77 17.73
N TYR A 86 -1.35 14.09 17.78
CA TYR A 86 -1.12 14.92 16.59
C TYR A 86 0.14 14.52 15.84
N ALA A 87 1.26 14.31 16.55
CA ALA A 87 2.51 13.89 15.92
C ALA A 87 2.45 12.46 15.41
N PHE A 88 1.71 11.58 16.08
CA PHE A 88 1.52 10.20 15.63
C PHE A 88 0.72 10.15 14.32
N PHE A 89 -0.53 10.64 14.32
CA PHE A 89 -1.40 10.57 13.15
C PHE A 89 -0.93 11.46 12.00
N GLY A 90 -0.37 12.64 12.31
CA GLY A 90 0.26 13.53 11.33
C GLY A 90 1.52 12.93 10.73
N GLY A 91 2.40 12.35 11.55
CA GLY A 91 3.62 11.68 11.09
C GLY A 91 3.31 10.51 10.15
N VAL A 92 2.38 9.64 10.53
CA VAL A 92 1.94 8.51 9.69
C VAL A 92 1.32 9.01 8.37
N SER A 93 0.54 10.09 8.39
CA SER A 93 -0.01 10.68 7.16
C SER A 93 1.08 11.17 6.20
N ILE A 94 2.16 11.78 6.70
CA ILE A 94 3.30 12.19 5.89
C ILE A 94 3.97 10.97 5.24
N PHE A 95 4.15 9.87 5.98
CA PHE A 95 4.70 8.63 5.43
C PHE A 95 3.82 8.05 4.32
N VAL A 96 2.50 8.11 4.45
CA VAL A 96 1.57 7.68 3.39
C VAL A 96 1.72 8.57 2.14
N ILE A 97 1.82 9.89 2.31
CA ILE A 97 2.04 10.82 1.19
C ILE A 97 3.37 10.54 0.49
N LEU A 98 4.46 10.35 1.25
CA LEU A 98 5.77 9.97 0.70
C LEU A 98 5.69 8.65 -0.07
N GLY A 99 4.97 7.66 0.46
CA GLY A 99 4.73 6.39 -0.22
C GLY A 99 4.03 6.57 -1.56
N ILE A 100 3.02 7.44 -1.65
CA ILE A 100 2.34 7.77 -2.91
C ILE A 100 3.31 8.41 -3.90
N ILE A 101 4.13 9.37 -3.46
CA ILE A 101 5.11 10.05 -4.32
C ILE A 101 6.12 9.05 -4.91
N ILE A 102 6.64 8.16 -4.06
CA ILE A 102 7.57 7.10 -4.50
C ILE A 102 6.89 6.18 -5.49
N LEU A 103 5.65 5.72 -5.21
CA LEU A 103 4.91 4.83 -6.11
C LEU A 103 4.72 5.46 -7.50
N TYR A 104 4.35 6.74 -7.57
CA TYR A 104 4.22 7.47 -8.83
C TYR A 104 5.55 7.66 -9.58
N THR A 105 6.68 7.58 -8.88
CA THR A 105 8.00 7.78 -9.47
C THR A 105 8.52 6.51 -10.15
N ILE A 106 7.95 5.33 -9.89
CA ILE A 106 8.43 4.06 -10.46
C ILE A 106 8.03 3.99 -11.95
N PRO A 107 9.00 4.01 -12.90
CA PRO A 107 8.71 3.84 -14.31
C PRO A 107 8.43 2.37 -14.64
N GLU A 108 7.54 2.10 -15.59
CA GLU A 108 7.29 0.75 -16.11
C GLU A 108 8.55 0.21 -16.81
N ASP A 109 8.99 -1.02 -16.45
CA ASP A 109 10.16 -1.63 -17.09
C ASP A 109 9.86 -1.94 -18.57
N PRO A 110 10.67 -1.45 -19.52
CA PRO A 110 10.48 -1.71 -20.95
C PRO A 110 10.52 -3.19 -21.32
N ARG A 111 11.13 -4.06 -20.51
CA ARG A 111 11.14 -5.53 -20.70
C ARG A 111 9.75 -6.14 -20.58
N TYR A 112 8.85 -5.55 -19.79
CA TYR A 112 7.47 -6.02 -19.70
C TYR A 112 6.73 -5.84 -21.03
N LYS A 113 6.89 -4.69 -21.69
CA LYS A 113 6.24 -4.39 -22.99
C LYS A 113 6.70 -5.34 -24.09
N ALA A 114 8.00 -5.64 -24.14
CA ALA A 114 8.55 -6.59 -25.12
C ALA A 114 7.97 -8.01 -24.94
N SER A 115 7.73 -8.46 -23.70
CA SER A 115 7.14 -9.78 -23.44
C SER A 115 5.68 -9.90 -23.88
N LEU A 116 4.90 -8.81 -23.77
CA LEU A 116 3.50 -8.76 -24.21
C LEU A 116 3.40 -8.80 -25.75
N GLU A 117 4.33 -8.15 -26.44
CA GLU A 117 4.38 -8.13 -27.91
C GLU A 117 4.72 -9.52 -28.46
N GLU A 118 5.69 -10.23 -27.85
CA GLU A 118 6.05 -11.60 -28.23
C GLU A 118 4.91 -12.61 -27.97
N GLN A 119 4.16 -12.46 -26.86
CA GLN A 119 3.00 -13.30 -26.57
C GLN A 119 1.83 -13.03 -27.53
N THR A 120 1.56 -11.77 -27.85
CA THR A 120 0.51 -11.37 -28.80
C THR A 120 0.82 -11.92 -30.19
N ILE A 121 2.08 -11.84 -30.63
CA ILE A 121 2.51 -12.40 -31.91
C ILE A 121 2.31 -13.93 -31.94
N LYS A 122 2.61 -14.64 -30.85
CA LYS A 122 2.40 -16.10 -30.75
C LYS A 122 0.92 -16.47 -30.80
N GLU A 123 0.03 -15.73 -30.15
CA GLU A 123 -1.43 -15.98 -30.24
C GLU A 123 -2.00 -15.73 -31.64
N VAL A 124 -1.50 -14.73 -32.36
CA VAL A 124 -1.96 -14.41 -33.73
C VAL A 124 -1.47 -15.44 -34.74
N ILE A 125 -0.27 -16.00 -34.59
CA ILE A 125 0.28 -17.00 -35.52
C ILE A 125 -0.36 -18.39 -35.35
N VAL A 126 -0.90 -18.70 -34.16
CA VAL A 126 -1.51 -20.01 -33.84
C VAL A 126 -3.00 -20.08 -34.20
N LYS A 127 -3.61 -18.96 -34.59
CA LYS A 127 -5.02 -18.86 -35.05
C LYS A 127 -5.12 -18.88 -36.57
#